data_AF-A0A3D3WZI5-F1
#
_entry.id   AF-A0A3D3WZI5-F1
#
_cell.length_a   1.000
_cell.length_b   1.000
_cell.length_c   1.000
_cell.angle_alpha   90.00
_cell.angle_beta   90.00
_cell.angle_gamma   90.00
#
_symmetry.space_group_name_H-M   'P 1'
#
loop_
_entity.id
_entity.type
_entity.pdbx_description
1 polymer ?
#
loop_
_entity_poly.entity_id
_entity_poly.type
_entity_poly.pdbx_seq_one_letter_code
_entity_poly.pdbx_strand_id
1 'polypeptide(L)'
;MEDTLSRILLAAFFCAVVVYGGILLIDSARKTVEHAIGEGRILLNMTEEQVRQAWGEPDQITTTRILIPGEPRPTVKVTSVWTYHDPLRTVTFEKRRVVEFSATEKIKKSDGLTFLTQSLRV
;
A
#
# COMPACT_ATOMS: atom_id res chain seq x y z
N MET A 1 18.45 26.94 -39.64
CA MET A 1 18.63 25.51 -39.32
C MET A 1 19.03 25.26 -37.86
N GLU A 2 19.59 26.25 -37.14
CA GLU A 2 19.92 26.12 -35.69
C GLU A 2 18.71 25.94 -34.76
N ASP A 3 17.54 26.48 -35.09
CA ASP A 3 16.32 26.43 -34.25
C ASP A 3 15.77 25.01 -34.02
N THR A 4 15.90 24.12 -35.01
CA THR A 4 15.32 22.77 -34.95
C THR A 4 16.17 21.86 -34.05
N LEU A 5 17.48 22.01 -34.06
CA LEU A 5 18.41 21.17 -33.30
C LEU A 5 18.34 21.48 -31.80
N SER A 6 18.25 22.77 -31.44
CA SER A 6 18.08 23.22 -30.05
C SER A 6 16.77 22.74 -29.42
N ARG A 7 15.67 22.71 -30.20
CA ARG A 7 14.37 22.22 -29.72
C ARG A 7 14.37 20.71 -29.47
N ILE A 8 15.04 19.94 -30.32
CA ILE A 8 15.16 18.48 -30.16
C ILE A 8 16.01 18.16 -28.92
N LEU A 9 17.12 18.85 -28.72
CA LEU A 9 17.97 18.68 -27.53
C LEU A 9 17.23 19.04 -26.24
N LEU A 10 16.46 20.13 -26.24
CA LEU A 10 15.65 20.53 -25.09
C LEU A 10 14.57 19.48 -24.77
N ALA A 11 13.86 18.98 -25.78
CA ALA A 11 12.85 17.94 -25.61
C ALA A 11 13.44 16.62 -25.09
N ALA A 12 14.61 16.22 -25.58
CA ALA A 12 15.32 15.04 -25.10
C ALA A 12 15.75 15.18 -23.62
N PHE A 13 16.21 16.38 -23.23
CA PHE A 13 16.56 16.67 -21.84
C PHE A 13 15.34 16.58 -20.90
N PHE A 14 14.20 17.18 -21.27
CA PHE A 14 12.98 17.07 -20.49
C PHE A 14 12.48 15.62 -20.38
N CYS A 15 12.54 14.85 -21.47
CA CYS A 15 12.17 13.44 -21.46
C CYS A 15 13.06 12.64 -20.47
N ALA A 16 14.37 12.88 -20.50
CA ALA A 16 15.31 12.25 -19.56
C ALA A 16 14.99 12.65 -18.11
N VAL A 17 14.77 13.93 -17.81
CA VAL A 17 14.44 14.39 -16.45
C VAL A 17 13.16 13.76 -15.93
N VAL A 18 12.12 13.62 -16.77
CA VAL A 18 10.86 12.97 -16.38
C VAL A 18 11.05 11.48 -16.13
N VAL A 19 11.80 10.79 -16.97
CA VAL A 19 12.08 9.34 -16.82
C VAL A 19 12.94 9.09 -15.58
N TYR A 20 14.05 9.81 -15.40
CA TYR A 20 14.92 9.66 -14.23
C TYR A 20 14.23 10.10 -12.94
N GLY A 21 13.46 11.19 -12.97
CA GLY A 21 12.66 11.64 -11.84
C GLY A 21 11.61 10.60 -11.43
N GLY A 22 10.92 9.99 -12.41
CA GLY A 22 9.97 8.91 -12.17
C GLY A 22 10.63 7.66 -11.55
N ILE A 23 11.79 7.26 -12.04
CA ILE A 23 12.52 6.10 -11.51
C ILE A 23 12.97 6.33 -10.06
N LEU A 24 13.47 7.53 -9.73
CA LEU A 24 13.89 7.87 -8.36
C LEU A 24 12.72 7.82 -7.36
N LEU A 25 11.53 8.28 -7.77
CA LEU A 25 10.33 8.22 -6.93
C LEU A 25 9.87 6.77 -6.69
N ILE A 26 9.93 5.92 -7.71
CA ILE A 26 9.59 4.49 -7.60
C ILE A 26 10.59 3.76 -6.68
N ASP A 27 11.89 4.05 -6.82
CA ASP A 27 12.93 3.45 -5.98
C ASP A 27 12.79 3.88 -4.52
N SER A 28 12.45 5.15 -4.27
CA SER A 28 12.17 5.65 -2.92
C SER A 28 10.95 4.97 -2.30
N ALA A 29 9.84 4.82 -3.06
CA ALA A 29 8.65 4.15 -2.56
C ALA A 29 8.92 2.66 -2.26
N ARG A 30 9.71 2.01 -3.11
CA ARG A 30 10.15 0.63 -2.90
C ARG A 30 10.97 0.49 -1.62
N LYS A 31 11.96 1.35 -1.40
CA LYS A 31 12.78 1.35 -0.18
C LYS A 31 11.96 1.57 1.08
N THR A 32 10.96 2.45 1.05
CA THR A 32 10.05 2.66 2.18
C THR A 32 9.26 1.39 2.52
N VAL A 33 8.79 0.66 1.51
CA VAL A 33 8.06 -0.61 1.71
C VAL A 33 8.99 -1.70 2.24
N GLU A 34 10.18 -1.84 1.67
CA GLU A 34 11.19 -2.82 2.12
C GLU A 34 11.63 -2.55 3.58
N HIS A 35 11.83 -1.28 3.93
CA HIS A 35 12.15 -0.89 5.29
C HIS A 35 10.99 -1.16 6.26
N ALA A 36 9.75 -0.84 5.87
CA ALA A 36 8.57 -1.14 6.68
C ALA A 36 8.37 -2.64 6.90
N ILE A 37 8.63 -3.48 5.90
CA ILE A 37 8.60 -4.94 6.04
C ILE A 37 9.66 -5.41 7.04
N GLY A 38 10.88 -4.88 6.95
CA GLY A 38 11.96 -5.20 7.91
C GLY A 38 11.65 -4.78 9.35
N GLU A 39 10.83 -3.74 9.54
CA GLU A 39 10.35 -3.29 10.86
C GLU A 39 9.06 -4.00 11.31
N GLY A 40 8.49 -4.90 10.51
CA GLY A 40 7.21 -5.56 10.81
C GLY A 40 6.01 -4.61 10.78
N ARG A 41 6.06 -3.54 9.98
CA ARG A 41 4.99 -2.54 9.80
C ARG A 41 4.19 -2.83 8.53
N ILE A 42 2.87 -2.68 8.62
CA ILE A 42 1.96 -2.80 7.47
C ILE A 42 1.60 -1.42 6.96
N LEU A 43 1.56 -1.28 5.63
CA LEU A 43 1.18 -0.06 4.92
C LEU A 43 0.02 -0.36 3.98
N LEU A 44 -0.74 0.69 3.67
CA LEU A 44 -1.75 0.65 2.60
C LEU A 44 -1.10 0.27 1.26
N ASN A 45 -1.86 -0.40 0.39
CA ASN A 45 -1.43 -0.89 -0.91
C ASN A 45 -0.30 -1.94 -0.90
N MET A 46 0.14 -2.43 0.27
CA MET A 46 0.95 -3.65 0.32
C MET A 46 0.20 -4.84 -0.29
N THR A 47 0.92 -5.75 -0.91
CA THR A 47 0.39 -7.02 -1.41
C THR A 47 0.28 -8.04 -0.29
N GLU A 48 -0.53 -9.08 -0.47
CA GLU A 48 -0.62 -10.22 0.45
C GLU A 48 0.75 -10.83 0.77
N GLU A 49 1.64 -10.93 -0.22
CA GLU A 49 3.00 -11.44 -0.03
C GLU A 49 3.85 -10.52 0.85
N GLN A 50 3.75 -9.20 0.67
CA GLN A 50 4.48 -8.24 1.50
C GLN A 50 3.97 -8.26 2.95
N VAL A 51 2.67 -8.45 3.16
CA VAL A 51 2.09 -8.63 4.51
C VAL A 51 2.60 -9.92 5.14
N ARG A 52 2.66 -11.00 4.36
CA ARG A 52 3.19 -12.31 4.81
C ARG A 52 4.67 -12.22 5.19
N GLN A 53 5.46 -11.43 4.47
CA GLN A 53 6.86 -11.16 4.82
C GLN A 53 6.99 -10.33 6.11
N ALA A 54 6.08 -9.39 6.35
CA ALA A 54 6.12 -8.51 7.51
C ALA A 54 5.57 -9.16 8.80
N TRP A 55 4.43 -9.86 8.70
CA TRP A 55 3.68 -10.39 9.85
C TRP A 55 3.60 -11.92 9.91
N GLY A 56 4.09 -12.64 8.90
CA GLY A 56 4.02 -14.09 8.82
C GLY A 56 2.68 -14.59 8.26
N GLU A 57 2.40 -15.88 8.43
CA GLU A 57 1.12 -16.47 8.04
C GLU A 57 0.00 -16.05 9.01
N PRO A 58 -1.19 -15.71 8.51
CA PRO A 58 -2.34 -15.44 9.36
C PRO A 58 -2.89 -16.72 9.99
N ASP A 59 -3.44 -16.61 11.19
CA ASP A 59 -4.13 -17.71 11.85
C ASP A 59 -5.47 -18.03 11.18
N GLN A 60 -6.12 -17.01 10.62
CA GLN A 60 -7.42 -17.15 9.95
C GLN A 60 -7.54 -16.22 8.75
N ILE A 61 -8.13 -16.74 7.67
CA ILE A 61 -8.47 -15.97 6.47
C ILE A 61 -9.97 -16.08 6.21
N THR A 62 -10.66 -14.94 6.18
CA THR A 62 -12.08 -14.83 5.83
C THR A 62 -12.19 -14.09 4.50
N THR A 63 -12.82 -14.70 3.48
CA THR A 63 -13.02 -14.04 2.17
C THR A 63 -14.50 -13.87 1.88
N THR A 64 -14.90 -12.63 1.64
CA THR A 64 -16.27 -12.24 1.31
C THR A 64 -16.33 -11.79 -0.16
N ARG A 65 -17.33 -12.29 -0.90
CA ARG A 65 -17.61 -11.86 -2.26
C ARG A 65 -19.01 -11.25 -2.30
N ILE A 66 -19.08 -9.97 -2.63
CA ILE A 66 -20.34 -9.22 -2.71
C ILE A 66 -20.54 -8.81 -4.16
N LEU A 67 -21.69 -9.16 -4.72
CA LEU A 67 -22.14 -8.58 -5.99
C LEU A 67 -22.67 -7.18 -5.68
N ILE A 68 -22.12 -6.15 -6.31
CA ILE A 68 -22.61 -4.78 -6.13
C ILE A 68 -23.83 -4.58 -7.04
N PRO A 69 -25.05 -4.45 -6.50
CA PRO A 69 -26.22 -4.16 -7.30
C PRO A 69 -26.17 -2.71 -7.79
N GLY A 70 -26.58 -2.46 -9.03
CA GLY A 70 -26.74 -1.10 -9.58
C GLY A 70 -25.61 -0.60 -10.47
N GLU A 71 -24.53 -1.37 -10.68
CA GLU A 71 -23.57 -1.08 -11.74
C GLU A 71 -24.05 -1.62 -13.11
N PRO A 72 -23.84 -0.89 -14.22
CA PRO A 72 -24.25 -1.32 -15.56
C PRO A 72 -23.56 -2.63 -16.00
N ARG A 73 -22.47 -3.01 -15.32
CA ARG A 73 -21.86 -4.33 -15.39
C ARG A 73 -21.78 -4.88 -13.96
N PRO A 74 -22.25 -6.10 -13.69
CA PRO A 74 -22.17 -6.70 -12.36
C PRO A 74 -20.71 -6.78 -11.90
N THR A 75 -20.33 -5.91 -10.95
CA THR A 75 -18.99 -5.91 -10.36
C THR A 75 -19.02 -6.73 -9.08
N VAL A 76 -18.10 -7.68 -8.98
CA VAL A 76 -17.88 -8.46 -7.77
C VAL A 76 -16.80 -7.79 -6.94
N LYS A 77 -17.17 -7.32 -5.75
CA LYS A 77 -16.22 -6.87 -4.74
C LYS A 77 -15.76 -8.07 -3.94
N VAL A 78 -14.46 -8.38 -4.05
CA VAL A 78 -13.82 -9.42 -3.26
C VAL A 78 -13.00 -8.74 -2.17
N THR A 79 -13.34 -9.05 -0.92
CA THR A 79 -12.64 -8.57 0.26
C THR A 79 -12.13 -9.77 1.05
N SER A 80 -10.85 -9.76 1.41
CA SER A 80 -10.25 -10.81 2.23
C SER A 80 -9.73 -10.18 3.53
N VAL A 81 -10.09 -10.76 4.67
CA VAL A 81 -9.65 -10.31 6.00
C VAL A 81 -8.77 -11.40 6.59
N TRP A 82 -7.55 -11.03 6.95
CA TRP A 82 -6.59 -11.89 7.63
C TRP A 82 -6.55 -11.51 9.11
N THR A 83 -6.63 -12.49 9.99
CA THR A 83 -6.62 -12.32 11.45
C THR A 83 -5.44 -13.05 12.06
N TYR A 84 -4.76 -12.39 12.98
CA TYR A 84 -3.66 -12.90 13.81
C TYR A 84 -4.08 -12.77 15.27
N HIS A 85 -3.92 -13.80 16.10
CA HIS A 85 -4.47 -13.84 17.45
C HIS A 85 -3.47 -13.43 18.56
N ASP A 86 -2.16 -13.45 18.32
CA ASP A 86 -1.16 -13.05 19.32
C ASP A 86 0.00 -12.19 18.75
N PRO A 87 -0.04 -10.86 18.91
CA PRO A 87 -1.16 -10.08 19.43
C PRO A 87 -2.32 -10.03 18.43
N LEU A 88 -3.52 -9.68 18.90
CA LEU A 88 -4.68 -9.54 18.00
C LEU A 88 -4.44 -8.43 16.96
N ARG A 89 -4.33 -8.82 15.69
CA ARG A 89 -4.17 -7.94 14.53
C ARG A 89 -5.05 -8.40 13.39
N THR A 90 -5.50 -7.46 12.57
CA THR A 90 -6.27 -7.73 11.36
C THR A 90 -5.75 -6.94 10.17
N VAL A 91 -5.84 -7.53 8.98
CA VAL A 91 -5.53 -6.86 7.70
C VAL A 91 -6.63 -7.16 6.71
N THR A 92 -7.21 -6.12 6.11
CA THR A 92 -8.24 -6.21 5.08
C THR A 92 -7.64 -5.91 3.72
N PHE A 93 -7.90 -6.80 2.77
CA PHE A 93 -7.47 -6.71 1.39
C PHE A 93 -8.66 -6.50 0.47
N GLU A 94 -8.51 -5.59 -0.48
CA GLU A 94 -9.37 -5.50 -1.67
C GLU A 94 -8.47 -5.53 -2.90
N LYS A 95 -8.86 -6.29 -3.93
CA LYS A 95 -8.04 -6.44 -5.16
C LYS A 95 -6.59 -6.85 -4.85
N ARG A 96 -6.38 -7.71 -3.85
CA ARG A 96 -5.06 -8.21 -3.37
C ARG A 96 -4.13 -7.12 -2.81
N ARG A 97 -4.70 -6.00 -2.37
CA ARG A 97 -3.97 -4.86 -1.81
C ARG A 97 -4.57 -4.50 -0.45
N VAL A 98 -3.71 -4.17 0.52
CA VAL A 98 -4.16 -3.72 1.85
C VAL A 98 -4.94 -2.42 1.70
N VAL A 99 -6.18 -2.43 2.18
CA VAL A 99 -7.04 -1.23 2.26
C VAL A 99 -7.25 -0.76 3.70
N GLU A 100 -7.10 -1.66 4.67
CA GLU A 100 -7.27 -1.38 6.08
C GLU A 100 -6.45 -2.38 6.89
N PHE A 101 -5.94 -1.97 8.05
CA PHE A 101 -5.32 -2.86 9.01
C PHE A 101 -5.49 -2.30 10.43
N SER A 102 -5.54 -3.19 11.40
CA SER A 102 -5.59 -2.85 12.83
C SER A 102 -4.58 -3.70 13.58
N ALA A 103 -3.79 -3.07 14.43
CA ALA A 103 -2.89 -3.76 15.33
C ALA A 103 -3.16 -3.31 16.76
N THR A 104 -3.47 -4.25 17.65
CA THR A 104 -3.54 -3.95 19.07
C THR A 104 -2.12 -3.80 19.60
N GLU A 105 -1.55 -2.61 19.53
CA GLU A 105 -0.30 -2.32 20.22
C GLU A 105 -0.55 -2.38 21.73
N LYS A 106 0.17 -3.24 22.45
CA LYS A 106 0.31 -3.05 23.91
C LYS A 106 0.96 -1.68 24.08
N ILE A 107 0.18 -0.68 24.49
CA ILE A 107 0.65 0.65 24.83
C ILE A 107 1.71 0.49 25.93
N LYS A 108 2.99 0.42 25.55
CA LYS A 108 4.07 0.78 26.46
C LYS A 108 4.02 2.30 26.53
N LYS A 109 3.62 2.82 27.70
CA LYS A 109 3.81 4.22 28.06
C LYS A 109 5.31 4.53 27.93
N SER A 110 5.70 5.12 26.81
CA SER A 110 6.96 5.83 26.65
C SER A 110 6.75 6.89 25.57
N ASP A 111 6.37 8.07 26.05
CA ASP A 111 6.56 9.40 25.48
C ASP A 111 6.34 9.60 23.97
N GLY A 112 5.12 10.05 23.64
CA GLY A 112 5.01 11.25 22.82
C GLY A 112 4.74 11.12 21.32
N LEU A 113 4.12 10.04 20.82
CA LEU A 113 3.63 9.99 19.43
C LEU A 113 2.24 9.37 19.34
N THR A 114 1.25 10.24 19.19
CA THR A 114 -0.14 9.90 18.90
C THR A 114 -0.24 9.41 17.45
N PHE A 115 -0.42 8.11 17.22
CA PHE A 115 -0.75 7.62 15.89
C PHE A 115 -2.20 7.98 15.56
N LEU A 116 -2.38 8.66 14.43
CA LEU A 116 -3.68 9.09 13.93
C LEU A 116 -4.53 7.86 13.54
N THR A 117 -5.53 7.56 14.37
CA THR A 117 -6.66 6.74 13.98
C THR A 117 -7.43 7.49 12.88
N GLN A 118 -7.14 7.21 11.61
CA GLN A 118 -7.98 7.71 10.51
C GLN A 118 -9.22 6.82 10.37
N SER A 119 -10.22 7.10 11.19
CA SER A 119 -11.59 6.62 10.95
C SER A 119 -12.19 7.44 9.82
N LEU A 120 -12.15 6.93 8.59
CA LEU A 120 -12.89 7.53 7.48
C LEU A 120 -14.39 7.24 7.68
N ARG A 121 -15.16 8.26 8.08
CA ARG A 121 -16.64 8.23 8.01
C ARG A 121 -17.06 8.43 6.55
N VAL A 122 -17.90 7.52 6.06
CA VAL A 122 -18.78 7.75 4.89
C VAL A 122 -19.92 8.66 5.32
#